data_AF-Q7U647-F1
#
_entry.id   AF-Q7U647-F1
#
_cell.length_a   1.000
_cell.length_b   1.000
_cell.length_c   1.000
_cell.angle_alpha   90.00
_cell.angle_beta   90.00
_cell.angle_gamma   90.00
#
_symmetry.space_group_name_H-M   'P 1'
#
loop_
_entity.id
_entity.type
_entity.pdbx_description
1 polymer ?
#
loop_
_entity_poly.entity_id
_entity_poly.type
_entity_poly.pdbx_seq_one_letter_code
_entity_poly.pdbx_strand_id
1 'polypeptide(L)'
;MAIDASRIVSVIPGYNTTTVDAVVTTASGDEEMLLVLDEDGKLLAWKWADRVQPIETTALEFTSDLAAGRLIAARSKMSLQLQQELAPGDLERKWSKLVRVAGGFRKVKDAVIAHQGGSQQLVLVAVEFGKATSNLFVIFDERGRIINVDISRDFV
;
A
#
# COMPACT_ATOMS: atom_id res chain seq x y z
N MET A 1 2.11 -0.15 -27.12
CA MET A 1 3.04 -1.18 -26.60
C MET A 1 2.39 -2.52 -26.83
N ALA A 2 3.01 -3.41 -27.60
CA ALA A 2 2.53 -4.78 -27.77
C ALA A 2 3.15 -5.66 -26.67
N ILE A 3 2.36 -6.61 -26.15
CA ILE A 3 2.82 -7.60 -25.18
C ILE A 3 3.15 -8.87 -25.95
N ASP A 4 4.39 -9.34 -25.84
CA ASP A 4 4.88 -10.52 -26.55
C ASP A 4 4.74 -11.78 -25.68
N ALA A 5 4.99 -11.64 -24.37
CA ALA A 5 4.81 -12.71 -23.39
C ALA A 5 4.50 -12.14 -22.00
N SER A 6 3.99 -12.97 -21.10
CA SER A 6 3.84 -12.63 -19.69
C SER A 6 4.04 -13.85 -18.81
N ARG A 7 4.48 -13.63 -17.57
CA ARG A 7 4.60 -14.66 -16.55
C ARG A 7 4.33 -14.11 -15.15
N ILE A 8 3.74 -14.95 -14.31
CA ILE A 8 3.59 -14.66 -12.88
C ILE A 8 4.90 -15.05 -12.18
N VAL A 9 5.47 -14.11 -11.42
CA VAL A 9 6.66 -14.33 -10.59
C VAL A 9 6.25 -14.88 -9.23
N SER A 10 5.26 -14.24 -8.61
CA SER A 10 4.80 -14.60 -7.27
C SER A 10 3.31 -14.30 -7.12
N VAL A 11 2.63 -15.09 -6.28
CA VAL A 11 1.27 -14.82 -5.80
C VAL A 11 1.34 -14.88 -4.29
N ILE A 12 1.07 -13.74 -3.64
CA ILE A 12 1.21 -13.58 -2.21
C ILE A 12 -0.18 -13.28 -1.64
N PRO A 13 -0.85 -14.29 -1.05
CA PRO A 13 -2.14 -14.07 -0.42
C PRO A 13 -1.97 -13.22 0.85
N GLY A 14 -2.84 -12.22 0.97
CA GLY A 14 -3.10 -11.51 2.20
C GLY A 14 -4.39 -12.00 2.85
N TYR A 15 -4.95 -11.21 3.76
CA TYR A 15 -6.21 -11.57 4.42
C TYR A 15 -7.42 -11.35 3.51
N ASN A 16 -7.58 -10.14 2.97
CA ASN A 16 -8.70 -9.77 2.08
C ASN A 16 -8.24 -9.33 0.69
N THR A 17 -6.93 -9.40 0.41
CA THR A 17 -6.33 -9.00 -0.86
C THR A 17 -5.22 -9.96 -1.26
N THR A 18 -4.95 -10.09 -2.55
CA THR A 18 -3.82 -10.87 -3.07
C THR A 18 -2.90 -9.96 -3.88
N THR A 19 -1.60 -9.99 -3.57
CA THR A 19 -0.58 -9.28 -4.34
C THR A 19 0.08 -10.23 -5.32
N VAL A 20 0.13 -9.86 -6.60
CA VAL A 20 0.73 -10.64 -7.67
C VAL A 20 1.89 -9.85 -8.26
N ASP A 21 3.09 -10.43 -8.19
CA ASP A 21 4.25 -9.92 -8.91
C ASP A 21 4.30 -10.62 -10.27
N ALA A 22 4.35 -9.87 -11.37
CA ALA A 22 4.37 -10.39 -12.73
C ALA A 22 5.48 -9.73 -13.56
N VAL A 23 5.88 -10.39 -14.65
CA VAL A 23 6.74 -9.81 -15.68
C VAL A 23 6.02 -9.88 -17.01
N VAL A 24 6.07 -8.77 -17.74
CA VAL A 24 5.55 -8.63 -19.09
C VAL A 24 6.73 -8.40 -20.02
N THR A 25 6.89 -9.24 -21.03
CA THR A 25 7.91 -9.06 -22.07
C THR A 25 7.31 -8.24 -23.20
N THR A 26 7.95 -7.13 -23.53
CA THR A 26 7.61 -6.25 -24.64
C THR A 26 8.78 -6.18 -25.61
N ALA A 27 8.59 -5.52 -26.76
CA ALA A 27 9.67 -5.23 -27.69
C ALA A 27 10.82 -4.42 -27.07
N SER A 28 10.58 -3.73 -25.95
CA SER A 28 11.59 -2.97 -25.21
C SER A 28 12.34 -3.80 -24.15
N GLY A 29 11.88 -5.03 -23.86
CA GLY A 29 12.44 -5.92 -22.84
C GLY A 29 11.41 -6.40 -21.81
N ASP A 30 11.92 -6.97 -20.72
CA ASP A 30 11.10 -7.40 -19.59
C ASP A 30 10.75 -6.21 -18.68
N GLU A 31 9.47 -6.03 -18.41
CA GLU A 31 8.93 -5.01 -17.51
C GLU A 31 8.22 -5.69 -16.33
N GLU A 32 8.60 -5.31 -15.10
CA GLU A 32 7.96 -5.80 -13.89
C GLU A 32 6.62 -5.08 -13.66
N MET A 33 5.62 -5.85 -13.24
CA MET A 33 4.27 -5.38 -12.98
C MET A 33 3.78 -5.90 -11.63
N LEU A 34 3.17 -5.02 -10.86
CA LEU A 34 2.48 -5.35 -9.61
C LEU A 34 0.97 -5.32 -9.87
N LEU A 35 0.26 -6.35 -9.43
CA LEU A 35 -1.20 -6.36 -9.37
C LEU A 35 -1.67 -6.60 -7.94
N VAL A 36 -2.79 -5.98 -7.58
CA VAL A 36 -3.51 -6.25 -6.34
C VAL A 36 -4.93 -6.65 -6.67
N LEU A 37 -5.33 -7.81 -6.18
CA LEU A 37 -6.66 -8.38 -6.34
C LEU A 37 -7.44 -8.30 -5.02
N ASP A 38 -8.76 -8.17 -5.08
CA ASP A 38 -9.64 -8.33 -3.91
C ASP A 38 -9.88 -9.81 -3.56
N GLU A 39 -10.71 -10.05 -2.54
CA GLU A 39 -11.08 -11.38 -2.06
C GLU A 39 -11.83 -12.23 -3.10
N ASP A 40 -12.51 -11.60 -4.06
CA ASP A 40 -13.18 -12.26 -5.18
C ASP A 40 -12.23 -12.52 -6.37
N GLY A 41 -10.96 -12.08 -6.28
CA GLY A 41 -9.98 -12.15 -7.36
C GLY A 41 -10.14 -11.06 -8.43
N LYS A 42 -10.92 -10.01 -8.18
CA LYS A 42 -11.06 -8.86 -9.10
C LYS A 42 -9.89 -7.91 -8.94
N LEU A 43 -9.47 -7.28 -10.04
CA LEU A 43 -8.38 -6.32 -10.04
C LEU A 43 -8.77 -5.04 -9.27
N LEU A 44 -8.07 -4.76 -8.17
CA LEU A 44 -8.19 -3.51 -7.41
C LEU A 44 -7.24 -2.45 -7.94
N ALA A 45 -6.00 -2.84 -8.24
CA ALA A 45 -4.94 -1.92 -8.60
C ALA A 45 -3.85 -2.62 -9.41
N TRP A 46 -3.13 -1.85 -10.24
CA TRP A 46 -1.94 -2.34 -10.93
C TRP A 46 -0.97 -1.21 -11.22
N LYS A 47 0.32 -1.54 -11.37
CA LYS A 47 1.33 -0.62 -11.89
C LYS A 47 2.49 -1.34 -12.56
N TRP A 48 3.20 -0.61 -13.41
CA TRP A 48 4.57 -0.95 -13.78
C TRP A 48 5.49 -0.61 -12.60
N ALA A 49 6.35 -1.54 -12.18
CA ALA A 49 7.14 -1.40 -10.96
C ALA A 49 8.14 -0.24 -11.00
N ASP A 50 8.61 0.13 -12.21
CA ASP A 50 9.54 1.23 -12.44
C ASP A 50 8.88 2.62 -12.46
N ARG A 51 7.54 2.68 -12.43
CA ARG A 51 6.77 3.94 -12.48
C ARG A 51 6.18 4.26 -11.11
N VAL A 52 6.93 5.03 -10.33
CA VAL A 52 6.50 5.48 -8.99
C VAL A 52 6.00 6.93 -9.06
N GLN A 53 4.77 7.16 -8.63
CA GLN A 53 4.18 8.49 -8.50
C GLN A 53 4.47 9.12 -7.11
N PRO A 54 4.46 10.46 -6.98
CA PRO A 54 4.78 11.13 -5.71
C PRO A 54 3.96 10.70 -4.49
N ILE A 55 2.67 10.38 -4.69
CA ILE A 55 1.79 9.92 -3.60
C ILE A 55 2.13 8.49 -3.15
N GLU A 56 2.63 7.64 -4.04
CA GLU A 56 3.14 6.31 -3.68
C GLU A 56 4.36 6.44 -2.78
N THR A 57 5.32 7.30 -3.14
CA THR A 57 6.48 7.61 -2.30
C THR A 57 6.05 8.10 -0.92
N THR A 58 5.08 9.03 -0.87
CA THR A 58 4.57 9.56 0.40
C THR A 58 3.93 8.46 1.26
N ALA A 59 3.17 7.55 0.65
CA ALA A 59 2.54 6.41 1.34
C ALA A 59 3.59 5.42 1.87
N LEU A 60 4.65 5.15 1.11
CA LEU A 60 5.77 4.29 1.50
C LEU A 60 6.53 4.89 2.69
N GLU A 61 6.87 6.17 2.62
CA GLU A 61 7.56 6.86 3.71
C GLU A 61 6.69 6.94 4.96
N PHE A 62 5.40 7.24 4.82
CA PHE A 62 4.43 7.22 5.92
C PHE A 62 4.43 5.87 6.64
N THR A 63 4.32 4.79 5.87
CA THR A 63 4.27 3.42 6.41
C THR A 63 5.59 3.02 7.06
N SER A 64 6.71 3.43 6.46
CA SER A 64 8.05 3.17 6.99
C SER A 64 8.31 3.93 8.31
N ASP A 65 7.85 5.18 8.42
CA ASP A 65 7.93 5.95 9.65
C ASP A 65 7.05 5.36 10.75
N LEU A 66 5.84 4.94 10.42
CA LEU A 66 4.94 4.26 11.35
C LEU A 66 5.57 2.96 11.85
N ALA A 67 6.11 2.13 10.95
CA ALA A 67 6.77 0.86 11.27
C ALA A 67 7.97 1.04 12.20
N ALA A 68 8.70 2.15 12.05
CA ALA A 68 9.86 2.49 12.85
C ALA A 68 9.54 3.28 14.14
N GLY A 69 8.25 3.50 14.46
CA GLY A 69 7.84 4.27 15.64
C GLY A 69 8.11 5.78 15.53
N ARG A 70 8.43 6.31 14.34
CA ARG A 70 8.66 7.74 14.11
C ARG A 70 7.34 8.47 13.92
N LEU A 71 6.50 8.47 14.96
CA LEU A 71 5.11 8.95 14.88
C LEU A 71 5.00 10.41 14.42
N ILE A 72 5.93 11.29 14.81
CA ILE A 72 5.94 12.69 14.37
C ILE A 72 6.14 12.79 12.85
N ALA A 73 7.10 12.04 12.29
CA ALA A 73 7.39 12.03 10.85
C ALA A 73 6.29 11.35 10.02
N ALA A 74 5.64 10.32 10.57
CA ALA A 74 4.47 9.72 9.95
C ALA A 74 3.30 10.71 9.92
N ARG A 75 3.01 11.37 11.06
CA ARG A 75 1.89 12.31 11.18
C ARG A 75 2.08 13.59 10.37
N SER A 76 3.33 14.03 10.12
CA SER A 76 3.58 15.23 9.31
C SER A 76 3.12 15.11 7.86
N LYS A 77 2.87 13.89 7.37
CA LYS A 77 2.34 13.61 6.02
C LYS A 77 0.80 13.68 5.95
N MET A 78 0.15 13.77 7.10
CA MET A 78 -1.31 13.84 7.20
C MET A 78 -1.84 15.26 7.05
N SER A 79 -3.09 15.38 6.60
CA SER A 79 -3.83 16.63 6.65
C SER A 79 -3.96 17.11 8.10
N LEU A 80 -4.01 18.43 8.28
CA LEU A 80 -4.17 19.01 9.63
C LEU A 80 -5.44 18.52 10.32
N GLN A 81 -6.52 18.35 9.55
CA GLN A 81 -7.78 17.82 10.04
C GLN A 81 -7.60 16.39 10.59
N LEU A 82 -6.98 15.49 9.83
CA LEU A 82 -6.74 14.12 10.29
C LEU A 82 -5.82 14.11 11.54
N GLN A 83 -4.82 14.98 11.59
CA GLN A 83 -3.96 15.10 12.77
C GLN A 83 -4.74 15.54 14.02
N GLN A 84 -5.77 16.37 13.88
CA GLN A 84 -6.62 16.81 14.99
C GLN A 84 -7.61 15.73 15.44
N GLU A 85 -8.19 14.99 14.48
CA GLU A 85 -9.16 13.92 14.75
C GLU A 85 -8.50 12.66 15.32
N LEU A 86 -7.27 12.36 14.89
CA LEU A 86 -6.55 11.15 15.27
C LEU A 86 -5.59 11.42 16.42
N ALA A 87 -5.89 10.88 17.62
CA ALA A 87 -5.01 11.05 18.75
C ALA A 87 -3.62 10.43 18.47
N PRO A 88 -2.52 10.98 19.02
CA PRO A 88 -1.15 10.57 18.67
C PRO A 88 -0.89 9.06 18.78
N GLY A 89 -1.45 8.42 19.82
CA GLY A 89 -1.27 6.99 20.06
C GLY A 89 -2.20 6.08 19.26
N ASP A 90 -3.18 6.60 18.52
CA ASP A 90 -4.18 5.75 17.85
C ASP A 90 -3.58 4.96 16.69
N LEU A 91 -2.69 5.60 15.93
CA LEU A 91 -1.91 4.96 14.87
C LEU A 91 -1.03 3.85 15.43
N GLU A 92 -0.29 4.15 16.49
CA GLU A 92 0.59 3.19 17.13
C GLU A 92 -0.18 1.99 17.67
N ARG A 93 -1.36 2.21 18.28
CA ARG A 93 -2.22 1.12 18.76
C ARG A 93 -2.75 0.26 17.61
N LYS A 94 -3.25 0.87 16.53
CA LYS A 94 -3.71 0.15 15.34
C LYS A 94 -2.58 -0.66 14.69
N TRP A 95 -1.41 -0.04 14.51
CA TRP A 95 -0.21 -0.67 13.97
C TRP A 95 0.28 -1.83 14.85
N SER A 96 0.40 -1.62 16.16
CA SER A 96 0.84 -2.65 17.09
C SER A 96 -0.11 -3.85 17.14
N LYS A 97 -1.43 -3.59 17.02
CA LYS A 97 -2.43 -4.67 16.89
C LYS A 97 -2.17 -5.46 15.62
N LEU A 98 -2.03 -4.79 14.46
CA LEU A 98 -1.73 -5.40 13.17
C LEU A 98 -0.45 -6.27 13.24
N VAL A 99 0.65 -5.69 13.73
CA VAL A 99 1.94 -6.39 13.91
C VAL A 99 1.76 -7.67 14.73
N ARG A 100 0.97 -7.64 15.80
CA ARG A 100 0.72 -8.81 16.65
C ARG A 100 -0.07 -9.90 15.92
N VAL A 101 -1.17 -9.54 15.24
CA VAL A 101 -2.04 -10.52 14.57
C VAL A 101 -1.38 -11.11 13.33
N ALA A 102 -0.65 -10.28 12.57
CA ALA A 102 0.02 -10.65 11.32
C ALA A 102 1.38 -11.34 11.52
N GLY A 103 1.85 -11.52 12.76
CA GLY A 103 3.05 -12.30 13.07
C GLY A 103 4.37 -11.53 12.98
N GLY A 104 4.35 -10.23 13.28
CA GLY A 104 5.52 -9.36 13.30
C GLY A 104 5.77 -8.66 11.96
N PHE A 105 6.17 -7.39 12.00
CA PHE A 105 6.56 -6.62 10.81
C PHE A 105 7.86 -7.20 10.21
N ARG A 106 7.92 -7.33 8.89
CA ARG A 106 9.14 -7.71 8.15
C ARG A 106 9.67 -6.53 7.34
N LYS A 107 8.88 -6.04 6.38
CA LYS A 107 9.26 -4.93 5.50
C LYS A 107 8.04 -4.27 4.86
N VAL A 108 8.18 -3.01 4.50
CA VAL A 108 7.31 -2.36 3.50
C VAL A 108 7.80 -2.82 2.13
N LYS A 109 6.92 -3.39 1.30
CA LYS A 109 7.30 -3.91 -0.03
C LYS A 109 7.21 -2.82 -1.08
N ASP A 110 5.98 -2.38 -1.36
CA ASP A 110 5.68 -1.46 -2.46
C ASP A 110 4.33 -0.77 -2.23
N ALA A 111 4.00 0.22 -3.05
CA ALA A 111 2.72 0.91 -3.06
C ALA A 111 2.13 0.93 -4.47
N VAL A 112 0.81 0.95 -4.61
CA VAL A 112 0.13 1.04 -5.90
C VAL A 112 -1.12 1.90 -5.79
N ILE A 113 -1.39 2.71 -6.81
CA ILE A 113 -2.59 3.55 -6.85
C ILE A 113 -3.77 2.69 -7.32
N ALA A 114 -4.75 2.51 -6.44
CA ALA A 114 -6.00 1.79 -6.76
C ALA A 114 -7.08 2.72 -7.34
N HIS A 115 -7.02 4.00 -7.00
CA HIS A 115 -7.94 5.00 -7.53
C HIS A 115 -7.26 6.35 -7.66
N GLN A 116 -7.39 6.97 -8.83
CA GLN A 116 -6.86 8.30 -9.13
C GLN A 116 -7.94 9.13 -9.83
N GLY A 117 -8.38 10.22 -9.20
CA GLY A 117 -9.36 11.13 -9.79
C GLY A 117 -10.28 11.77 -8.75
N GLY A 118 -10.89 12.91 -9.09
CA GLY A 118 -11.75 13.64 -8.17
C GLY A 118 -10.98 14.26 -7.00
N SER A 119 -11.64 14.35 -5.84
CA SER A 119 -11.09 14.99 -4.63
C SER A 119 -10.25 14.06 -3.74
N GLN A 120 -10.22 12.75 -4.05
CA GLN A 120 -9.54 11.75 -3.25
C GLN A 120 -8.78 10.74 -4.12
N GLN A 121 -7.61 10.32 -3.66
CA GLN A 121 -6.78 9.32 -4.33
C GLN A 121 -6.50 8.18 -3.35
N LEU A 122 -6.62 6.93 -3.80
CA LEU A 122 -6.39 5.75 -2.96
C LEU A 122 -5.09 5.08 -3.37
N VAL A 123 -4.19 4.92 -2.40
CA VAL A 123 -2.96 4.15 -2.53
C VAL A 123 -3.04 2.93 -1.60
N LEU A 124 -2.69 1.76 -2.12
CA LEU A 124 -2.51 0.53 -1.35
C LEU A 124 -1.03 0.34 -1.10
N VAL A 125 -0.63 0.16 0.16
CA VAL A 125 0.77 -0.12 0.54
C VAL A 125 0.88 -1.56 0.99
N ALA A 126 1.62 -2.38 0.23
CA ALA A 126 1.90 -3.76 0.56
C ALA A 126 2.96 -3.84 1.67
N VAL A 127 2.60 -4.48 2.78
CA VAL A 127 3.48 -4.69 3.92
C VAL A 127 3.58 -6.18 4.20
N GLU A 128 4.81 -6.67 4.26
CA GLU A 128 5.10 -8.06 4.61
C GLU A 128 5.18 -8.22 6.13
N PHE A 129 4.43 -9.19 6.64
CA PHE A 129 4.49 -9.65 8.03
C PHE A 129 4.87 -11.13 8.08
N GLY A 130 5.13 -11.65 9.29
CA GLY A 130 5.55 -13.03 9.46
C GLY A 130 4.55 -14.10 9.02
N LYS A 131 3.25 -13.80 8.97
CA LYS A 131 2.19 -14.75 8.57
C LYS A 131 1.54 -14.44 7.23
N ALA A 132 1.57 -13.19 6.78
CA ALA A 132 0.86 -12.74 5.59
C ALA A 132 1.43 -11.41 5.08
N THR A 133 1.09 -11.05 3.84
CA THR A 133 1.17 -9.66 3.37
C THR A 133 -0.17 -8.98 3.63
N SER A 134 -0.16 -7.72 4.05
CA SER A 134 -1.39 -6.92 4.19
C SER A 134 -1.23 -5.63 3.40
N ASN A 135 -2.34 -5.16 2.83
CA ASN A 135 -2.38 -3.92 2.07
C ASN A 135 -3.01 -2.81 2.92
N LEU A 136 -2.22 -1.79 3.28
CA LEU A 136 -2.73 -0.62 3.98
C LEU A 136 -3.40 0.33 2.99
N PHE A 137 -4.59 0.81 3.31
CA PHE A 137 -5.31 1.76 2.47
C PHE A 137 -4.97 3.18 2.95
N VAL A 138 -4.27 3.94 2.10
CA VAL A 138 -3.89 5.32 2.37
C VAL A 138 -4.64 6.22 1.39
N ILE A 139 -5.50 7.09 1.93
CA ILE A 139 -6.32 8.00 1.13
C ILE A 139 -5.71 9.39 1.19
N PHE A 140 -5.48 9.97 0.02
CA PHE A 140 -4.92 11.30 -0.18
C PHE A 140 -5.98 12.29 -0.65
N ASP A 141 -5.82 13.57 -0.32
CA ASP A 141 -6.53 14.65 -1.00
C ASP A 141 -5.84 15.04 -2.32
N GLU A 142 -6.46 15.96 -3.07
CA GLU A 142 -5.91 16.52 -4.33
C GLU A 142 -4.52 17.19 -4.17
N ARG A 143 -4.11 17.51 -2.94
CA ARG A 143 -2.83 18.14 -2.62
C ARG A 143 -1.76 17.13 -2.18
N GLY A 144 -2.06 15.84 -2.25
CA GLY A 144 -1.13 14.77 -1.86
C GLY A 144 -0.94 14.65 -0.35
N ARG A 145 -1.89 15.13 0.48
CA ARG A 145 -1.86 14.93 1.94
C ARG A 145 -2.73 13.75 2.33
N ILE A 146 -2.26 12.96 3.30
CA ILE A 146 -3.02 11.81 3.81
C ILE A 146 -4.24 12.31 4.60
N ILE A 147 -5.44 12.01 4.13
CA ILE A 147 -6.71 12.37 4.79
C ILE A 147 -7.36 11.19 5.49
N ASN A 148 -6.96 9.95 5.18
CA ASN A 148 -7.37 8.78 5.94
C ASN A 148 -6.35 7.63 5.79
N VAL A 149 -6.25 6.77 6.80
CA VAL A 149 -5.47 5.54 6.77
C VAL A 149 -6.27 4.42 7.41
N ASP A 150 -6.52 3.35 6.65
CA ASP A 150 -7.06 2.11 7.18
C ASP A 150 -5.98 1.03 7.24
N ILE A 151 -5.58 0.72 8.48
CA ILE A 151 -4.52 -0.23 8.83
C ILE A 151 -5.11 -1.63 9.13
N SER A 152 -6.43 -1.75 9.16
CA SER A 152 -7.12 -2.95 9.66
C SER A 152 -8.17 -3.51 8.72
N ARG A 153 -8.40 -2.91 7.54
CA ARG A 153 -9.45 -3.35 6.60
C ARG A 153 -9.37 -4.84 6.24
N ASP A 154 -8.17 -5.38 6.25
CA ASP A 154 -7.86 -6.79 6.03
C ASP A 154 -8.33 -7.73 7.19
N PHE A 155 -8.80 -7.19 8.31
CA PHE A 155 -9.15 -7.96 9.53
C PHE A 155 -10.59 -7.73 10.03
N VAL A 156 -11.41 -7.00 9.29
CA VAL A 156 -12.81 -6.67 9.65
C VAL A 156 -13.76 -7.48 8.78
#